data_AF-A0A2T0LLY9-F1
#
_entry.id   AF-A0A2T0LLY9-F1
#
_cell.length_a   1.000
_cell.length_b   1.000
_cell.length_c   1.000
_cell.angle_alpha   90.00
_cell.angle_beta   90.00
_cell.angle_gamma   90.00
#
_symmetry.space_group_name_H-M   'P 1'
#
loop_
_entity.id
_entity.type
_entity.pdbx_description
1 polymer ?
#
loop_
_entity_poly.entity_id
_entity_poly.type
_entity_poly.pdbx_seq_one_letter_code
_entity_poly.pdbx_strand_id
1 'polypeptide(L)' 'MVVDDSYRLAELAEKQGAEVKLETFEGQQHTWHMGAGRAPAADEAIKKLAEWVRPKLGLA' A
#
# COMPACT_ATOMS: atom_id res chain seq x y z
N MET A 1 -11.19 -2.13 -12.09
CA MET A 1 -11.91 -2.76 -10.96
C MET A 1 -11.14 -2.58 -9.66
N VAL A 2 -10.03 -3.28 -9.38
CA VAL A 2 -9.31 -3.08 -8.08
C VAL A 2 -8.60 -1.73 -7.96
N VAL A 3 -8.05 -1.19 -9.06
CA VAL A 3 -7.33 0.09 -9.03
C VAL A 3 -8.28 1.25 -8.73
N ASP A 4 -9.39 1.37 -9.47
CA ASP A 4 -10.39 2.42 -9.24
C ASP A 4 -11.05 2.32 -7.85
N ASP A 5 -11.27 1.09 -7.37
CA ASP A 5 -11.77 0.88 -6.01
C ASP A 5 -10.78 1.39 -4.95
N SER A 6 -9.47 1.26 -5.19
CA SER A 6 -8.43 1.79 -4.30
C SER A 6 -8.44 3.32 -4.26
N TYR A 7 -8.61 3.99 -5.41
CA TYR A 7 -8.74 5.46 -5.46
C TYR A 7 -9.99 5.94 -4.71
N ARG A 8 -11.13 5.29 -4.94
CA ARG A 8 -12.40 5.65 -4.29
C ARG A 8 -12.33 5.45 -2.77
N LEU A 9 -11.70 4.38 -2.30
CA LEU A 9 -11.50 4.15 -0.88
C LEU A 9 -10.63 5.24 -0.25
N ALA A 10 -9.50 5.57 -0.88
CA ALA A 10 -8.59 6.60 -0.41
C ALA A 10 -9.30 7.95 -0.27
N GLU A 11 -10.02 8.38 -1.31
CA GLU A 11 -10.78 9.63 -1.29
C GLU A 11 -11.83 9.68 -0.17
N LEU A 12 -12.60 8.60 0.01
CA LEU A 12 -13.61 8.53 1.06
C LEU A 12 -12.98 8.54 2.46
N ALA A 13 -11.87 7.86 2.66
CA ALA A 13 -11.17 7.81 3.95
C ALA A 13 -10.55 9.18 4.30
N GLU A 14 -9.91 9.86 3.34
CA GLU A 14 -9.39 11.22 3.52
C GLU A 14 -10.51 12.21 3.90
N LYS A 15 -11.67 12.12 3.24
CA LYS A 15 -12.85 12.95 3.55
C LYS A 15 -13.37 12.76 4.97
N GLN A 16 -13.13 11.60 5.60
CA GLN A 16 -13.48 11.33 6.99
C GLN A 16 -12.35 11.64 7.98
N GLY A 17 -11.25 12.25 7.52
CA GLY A 17 -10.12 12.66 8.35
C GLY A 17 -9.13 11.54 8.69
N ALA A 18 -9.18 10.41 7.98
CA ALA A 18 -8.17 9.37 8.14
C ALA A 18 -6.82 9.82 7.55
N GLU A 19 -5.71 9.43 8.18
CA GLU A 19 -4.39 9.50 7.53
C GLU A 19 -4.34 8.44 6.43
N VAL A 20 -4.24 8.87 5.17
CA VAL A 20 -4.23 7.99 4.01
C VAL A 20 -2.91 8.14 3.27
N LYS A 21 -2.39 6.99 2.82
CA LYS A 21 -1.28 6.92 1.88
C LYS A 21 -1.63 5.90 0.80
N LEU A 22 -1.73 6.37 -0.45
CA LEU A 22 -1.99 5.52 -1.62
C LEU A 22 -0.78 5.59 -2.57
N GLU A 23 -0.21 4.43 -2.89
CA GLU A 23 0.86 4.30 -3.88
C GLU A 23 0.42 3.32 -4.98
N THR A 24 0.68 3.67 -6.24
CA THR A 24 0.40 2.83 -7.40
C THR A 24 1.72 2.30 -7.98
N PHE A 25 1.72 1.01 -8.32
CA PHE A 25 2.87 0.33 -8.92
C PHE A 25 2.49 -0.06 -10.34
N GLU A 26 2.95 0.71 -11.31
CA GLU A 26 2.60 0.52 -12.72
C GLU A 26 3.04 -0.86 -13.22
N GLY A 27 2.20 -1.50 -14.03
CA GLY A 27 2.47 -2.81 -14.63
C GLY A 27 2.31 -4.01 -13.68
N GLN A 28 2.05 -3.81 -12.40
CA GLN A 28 1.85 -4.92 -11.45
C GLN A 28 0.44 -5.53 -11.53
N GLN A 29 0.37 -6.84 -11.35
CA GLN A 29 -0.90 -7.59 -11.30
C GLN A 29 -1.50 -7.55 -9.90
N HIS A 30 -2.78 -7.89 -9.75
CA HIS A 30 -3.38 -8.04 -8.41
C HIS A 30 -2.55 -9.00 -7.54
N THR A 31 -2.41 -8.66 -6.24
CA THR A 31 -1.67 -9.44 -5.23
C THR A 31 -0.23 -9.82 -5.59
N TRP A 32 0.41 -9.05 -6.47
CA TRP A 32 1.83 -9.19 -6.84
C TRP A 32 2.81 -9.23 -5.65
N HIS A 33 2.45 -8.67 -4.49
CA HIS A 33 3.15 -8.78 -3.21
C HIS A 33 3.43 -10.23 -2.78
N MET A 34 2.62 -11.20 -3.22
CA MET A 34 2.84 -12.63 -2.94
C MET A 34 4.19 -13.15 -3.52
N GLY A 35 4.81 -12.39 -4.44
CA GLY A 35 6.14 -12.65 -4.98
C GLY A 35 7.30 -12.20 -4.08
N ALA A 36 7.07 -11.80 -2.83
CA ALA A 36 8.12 -11.40 -1.89
C ALA A 36 9.29 -12.41 -1.84
N GLY A 37 10.52 -11.89 -1.80
CA GLY A 37 11.77 -12.63 -1.92
C GLY A 37 12.13 -13.11 -3.32
N ARG A 38 11.25 -12.89 -4.32
CA ARG A 38 11.47 -13.26 -5.73
C ARG A 38 11.25 -12.10 -6.70
N ALA A 39 10.48 -11.09 -6.32
CA ALA A 39 10.21 -9.90 -7.11
C ALA A 39 10.66 -8.65 -6.33
N PRO A 40 11.67 -7.89 -6.82
CA PRO A 40 12.21 -6.74 -6.10
C PRO A 40 11.16 -5.68 -5.74
N ALA A 41 10.21 -5.44 -6.64
CA ALA A 41 9.14 -4.49 -6.38
C ALA A 41 8.27 -4.95 -5.18
N ALA A 42 8.05 -6.26 -5.01
CA ALA A 42 7.18 -6.78 -3.94
C ALA A 42 7.83 -6.54 -2.58
N ASP A 43 9.15 -6.76 -2.51
CA ASP A 43 9.96 -6.47 -1.34
C ASP A 43 9.98 -4.98 -1.04
N GLU A 44 10.08 -4.12 -2.06
CA GLU A 44 10.01 -2.67 -1.91
C GLU A 44 8.66 -2.21 -1.33
N ALA A 45 7.55 -2.70 -1.89
CA ALA A 45 6.22 -2.32 -1.43
C ALA A 45 5.97 -2.76 0.02
N ILE A 46 6.40 -3.97 0.40
CA ILE A 46 6.32 -4.46 1.78
C ILE A 46 7.18 -3.60 2.71
N LYS A 47 8.40 -3.25 2.30
CA LYS A 47 9.28 -2.38 3.08
C LYS A 47 8.64 -1.01 3.32
N LYS A 48 8.11 -0.37 2.28
CA LYS A 48 7.42 0.93 2.39
C LYS A 48 6.19 0.86 3.31
N LEU A 49 5.41 -0.22 3.23
CA LEU A 49 4.28 -0.44 4.13
C LEU A 49 4.74 -0.58 5.58
N ALA A 50 5.80 -1.36 5.82
CA ALA A 50 6.38 -1.53 7.15
C ALA A 50 6.86 -0.20 7.74
N GLU A 51 7.59 0.59 6.96
CA GLU A 51 8.06 1.93 7.37
C GLU A 51 6.90 2.86 7.75
N TRP A 52 5.76 2.76 7.06
CA TRP A 52 4.60 3.60 7.35
C TRP A 52 3.80 3.14 8.58
N VAL A 53 3.68 1.83 8.82
CA VAL A 53 2.82 1.26 9.88
C VAL A 53 3.52 1.10 11.22
N ARG A 54 4.83 0.78 11.25
CA ARG A 54 5.60 0.58 12.48
C ARG A 54 5.45 1.71 13.50
N PRO A 55 5.65 3.00 13.16
CA PRO A 55 5.50 4.09 14.14
C PRO A 55 4.06 4.22 14.67
N LYS A 56 3.04 3.86 13.88
CA LYS A 56 1.63 3.90 14.30
C LYS A 56 1.27 2.79 15.30
N LEU A 57 2.07 1.74 15.33
CA LEU A 57 1.92 0.60 16.24
C LEU A 57 2.87 0.67 17.46
N GLY A 58 3.65 1.75 17.60
CA GLY A 58 4.67 1.85 18.64
C GLY A 58 5.84 0.88 18.45
N LEU A 59 6.09 0.42 17.22
CA LEU A 59 7.19 -0.48 16.88
C LEU A 59 8.37 0.34 16.35
N ALA A 60 9.56 0.09 16.91
CA ALA A 60 10.83 0.63 16.43
C ALA A 60 11.23 0.03 15.07
#